data_AF-A0A7Z3H3K2-F1
#
_entry.id   AF-A0A7Z3H3K2-F1
#
_cell.length_a   1.000
_cell.length_b   1.000
_cell.length_c   1.000
_cell.angle_alpha   90.00
_cell.angle_beta   90.00
_cell.angle_gamma   90.00
#
_symmetry.space_group_name_H-M   'P 1'
#
loop_
_entity.id
_entity.type
_entity.pdbx_description
1 polymer ?
#
loop_
_entity_poly.entity_id
_entity_poly.type
_entity_poly.pdbx_seq_one_letter_code
_entity_poly.pdbx_strand_id
1 'polypeptide(L)'
;MKITGIPANILPMRTSVALEKTEPLPRPASTSVRLSEEGRDLAAHSNETRASYQRIYGTPTLDDRVNIEYDRVGHENYVKRHLPENYSAERTELFYKSVQYMVDVADGKYPKNNPFAGLGRDTLVAIQEDEGNFTEMERAAAGRAKYELDQAYFGRIFAYTDSTRDLRVLFRGYLEYLDNLTPVERLAYPDNEHERVAERLAHAQKETGSLPEGFSLWKYINWDPKGRLNLEALLDPSKTEPAAALEAGPAADHGNSRLR
;
A
#
# COMPACT_ATOMS: atom_id res chain seq x y z
N MET A 1 -16.42 28.80 18.20
CA MET A 1 -16.48 27.43 18.75
C MET A 1 -15.16 26.77 18.42
N LYS A 2 -14.28 26.56 19.41
CA LYS A 2 -12.94 25.98 19.21
C LYS A 2 -13.11 24.46 19.07
N ILE A 3 -12.85 23.90 17.90
CA ILE A 3 -12.87 22.45 17.68
C ILE A 3 -11.49 21.91 18.04
N THR A 4 -11.37 21.46 19.29
CA THR A 4 -10.31 20.56 19.74
C THR A 4 -10.61 19.16 19.22
N GLY A 5 -9.72 18.58 18.40
CA GLY A 5 -9.80 17.15 18.06
C GLY A 5 -9.56 16.81 16.60
N ILE A 6 -8.36 17.10 16.07
CA ILE A 6 -7.77 16.25 15.03
C ILE A 6 -6.91 15.25 15.81
N PRO A 7 -7.28 13.97 15.92
CA PRO A 7 -6.41 12.98 16.56
C PRO A 7 -5.14 12.83 15.72
N ALA A 8 -3.98 13.05 16.33
CA ALA A 8 -2.65 12.97 15.73
C ALA A 8 -2.22 11.56 15.26
N ASN A 9 -3.16 10.62 15.09
CA ASN A 9 -2.90 9.20 14.84
C ASN A 9 -3.48 8.67 13.51
N ILE A 10 -3.78 9.52 12.53
CA ILE A 10 -4.22 9.09 11.18
C ILE A 10 -3.03 9.05 10.22
N LEU A 11 -1.91 8.49 10.67
CA LEU A 11 -0.73 8.16 9.84
C LEU A 11 -0.03 6.96 10.51
N PRO A 12 0.35 5.91 9.76
CA PRO A 12 1.12 4.81 10.32
C PRO A 12 2.59 5.26 10.39
N MET A 13 2.95 5.99 11.44
CA MET A 13 4.35 6.27 11.79
C MET A 13 4.51 6.18 13.30
N ARG A 14 4.97 4.99 13.74
CA ARG A 14 5.67 4.66 14.99
C ARG A 14 5.13 5.25 16.31
N THR A 15 4.72 4.37 17.21
CA THR A 15 5.29 4.32 18.58
C THR A 15 5.10 2.93 19.18
N SER A 16 6.21 2.30 19.54
CA SER A 16 6.30 1.12 20.40
C SER A 16 5.63 1.39 21.75
N VAL A 17 4.80 0.45 22.23
CA VAL A 17 4.37 0.42 23.63
C VAL A 17 4.86 -0.89 24.23
N ALA A 18 5.78 -0.76 25.19
CA ALA A 18 6.22 -1.84 26.06
C ALA A 18 5.05 -2.23 26.98
N LEU A 19 4.71 -3.51 27.00
CA LEU A 19 3.74 -4.09 27.94
C LEU A 19 4.41 -4.33 29.29
N GLU A 20 3.92 -3.62 30.31
CA GLU A 20 4.26 -3.83 31.72
C GLU A 20 3.75 -5.19 32.23
N LYS A 21 4.54 -5.77 33.12
CA LYS A 21 4.32 -7.08 33.73
C LYS A 21 3.20 -7.02 34.77
N THR A 22 2.16 -7.83 34.59
CA THR A 22 1.25 -8.24 35.67
C THR A 22 1.41 -9.73 35.96
N GLU A 23 1.54 -10.07 37.24
CA GLU A 23 1.77 -11.43 37.76
C GLU A 23 0.63 -12.41 37.44
N PRO A 24 0.92 -13.71 37.24
CA PRO A 24 -0.05 -14.69 36.78
C PRO A 24 -0.91 -15.27 37.92
N LEU A 25 -2.22 -15.34 37.67
CA LEU A 25 -3.17 -16.11 38.48
C LEU A 25 -2.99 -17.64 38.27
N PRO A 26 -3.43 -18.48 39.24
CA PRO A 26 -3.11 -19.91 39.28
C PRO A 26 -3.79 -20.69 38.14
N ARG A 27 -3.00 -21.57 37.50
CA ARG A 27 -3.41 -22.37 36.34
C ARG A 27 -4.33 -23.54 36.73
N PRO A 28 -5.52 -23.67 36.13
CA PRO A 28 -6.28 -24.92 36.17
C PRO A 28 -5.58 -26.01 35.35
N ALA A 29 -5.79 -27.28 35.74
CA ALA A 29 -5.14 -28.46 35.18
C ALA A 29 -5.28 -28.56 33.65
N SER A 30 -4.18 -28.92 32.98
CA SER A 30 -4.05 -28.93 31.52
C SER A 30 -4.85 -30.07 30.88
N THR A 31 -6.08 -29.78 30.45
CA THR A 31 -6.73 -30.57 29.41
C THR A 31 -6.06 -30.22 28.08
N SER A 32 -5.27 -31.15 27.52
CA SER A 32 -4.63 -30.91 26.22
C SER A 32 -5.68 -30.91 25.11
N VAL A 33 -6.24 -29.75 24.82
CA VAL A 33 -7.06 -29.54 23.61
C VAL A 33 -6.11 -29.59 22.41
N ARG A 34 -6.25 -30.61 21.56
CA ARG A 34 -5.56 -30.67 20.27
C ARG A 34 -6.43 -29.95 19.24
N LEU A 35 -5.85 -29.02 18.49
CA LEU A 35 -6.53 -28.33 17.39
C LEU A 35 -6.93 -29.35 16.29
N SER A 36 -8.06 -29.10 15.63
CA SER A 36 -8.42 -29.83 14.40
C SER A 36 -7.38 -29.56 13.30
N GLU A 37 -7.46 -30.29 12.19
CA GLU A 37 -6.63 -29.99 11.01
C GLU A 37 -6.88 -28.56 10.51
N GLU A 38 -8.15 -28.14 10.37
CA GLU A 38 -8.46 -26.75 9.97
C GLU A 38 -7.94 -25.73 10.99
N GLY A 39 -8.04 -26.05 12.29
CA GLY A 39 -7.51 -25.19 13.35
C GLY A 39 -5.99 -25.07 13.33
N ARG A 40 -5.28 -26.13 12.92
CA ARG A 40 -3.82 -26.09 12.74
C ARG A 40 -3.44 -25.30 11.50
N ASP A 41 -4.16 -25.45 10.41
CA ASP A 41 -3.90 -24.70 9.17
C ASP A 41 -4.15 -23.20 9.36
N LEU A 42 -5.26 -22.82 10.01
CA LEU A 42 -5.53 -21.42 10.36
C LEU A 42 -4.45 -20.83 11.27
N ALA A 43 -4.00 -21.59 12.28
CA ALA A 43 -2.92 -21.17 13.17
C ALA A 43 -1.57 -21.05 12.42
N ALA A 44 -1.27 -22.00 11.53
CA ALA A 44 -0.07 -21.97 10.70
C ALA A 44 -0.09 -20.76 9.77
N HIS A 45 -1.22 -20.51 9.09
CA HIS A 45 -1.40 -19.36 8.21
C HIS A 45 -1.29 -18.03 8.96
N SER A 46 -1.81 -17.96 10.19
CA SER A 46 -1.63 -16.79 11.07
C SER A 46 -0.15 -16.58 11.46
N ASN A 47 0.57 -17.66 11.76
CA ASN A 47 1.99 -17.59 12.09
C ASN A 47 2.84 -17.19 10.88
N GLU A 48 2.54 -17.73 9.70
CA GLU A 48 3.20 -17.39 8.45
C GLU A 48 2.95 -15.92 8.07
N THR A 49 1.68 -15.48 8.12
CA THR A 49 1.31 -14.07 7.90
C THR A 49 2.07 -13.14 8.86
N ARG A 50 2.16 -13.49 10.14
CA ARG A 50 2.92 -12.72 11.14
C ARG A 50 4.43 -12.73 10.83
N ALA A 51 4.98 -13.85 10.40
CA ALA A 51 6.39 -13.95 10.04
C ALA A 51 6.70 -13.09 8.80
N SER A 52 5.85 -13.13 7.78
CA SER A 52 5.95 -12.27 6.59
C SER A 52 5.84 -10.80 6.96
N TYR A 53 4.92 -10.44 7.86
CA TYR A 53 4.82 -9.08 8.38
C TYR A 53 6.12 -8.63 9.05
N GLN A 54 6.71 -9.46 9.92
CA GLN A 54 7.98 -9.11 10.57
C GLN A 54 9.13 -8.96 9.57
N ARG A 55 9.16 -9.77 8.50
CA ARG A 55 10.17 -9.64 7.44
C ARG A 55 9.99 -8.38 6.59
N ILE A 56 8.77 -7.90 6.38
CA ILE A 56 8.53 -6.73 5.51
C ILE A 56 8.49 -5.43 6.32
N TYR A 57 7.66 -5.40 7.36
CA TYR A 57 7.28 -4.22 8.14
C TYR A 57 7.80 -4.24 9.58
N GLY A 58 8.54 -5.28 9.98
CA GLY A 58 9.14 -5.39 11.31
C GLY A 58 10.24 -4.35 11.55
N THR A 59 11.00 -4.53 12.63
CA THR A 59 12.16 -3.67 12.94
C THR A 59 13.41 -4.54 13.03
N PRO A 60 14.41 -4.38 12.15
CA PRO A 60 14.43 -3.45 11.00
C PRO A 60 13.43 -3.83 9.89
N THR A 61 12.88 -2.83 9.21
CA THR A 61 12.01 -3.06 8.04
C THR A 61 12.81 -3.66 6.89
N LEU A 62 12.13 -4.17 5.85
CA LEU A 62 12.82 -4.60 4.62
C LEU A 62 13.70 -3.48 4.06
N ASP A 63 13.20 -2.25 4.06
CA ASP A 63 13.94 -1.10 3.58
C ASP A 63 15.16 -0.78 4.46
N ASP A 64 14.99 -0.79 5.78
CA ASP A 64 16.08 -0.58 6.72
C ASP A 64 17.16 -1.64 6.54
N ARG A 65 16.80 -2.92 6.35
CA ARG A 65 17.78 -4.00 6.13
C ARG A 65 18.61 -3.76 4.88
N VAL A 66 17.95 -3.34 3.80
CA VAL A 66 18.60 -3.05 2.53
C VAL A 66 19.58 -1.88 2.68
N ASN A 67 19.20 -0.81 3.39
CA ASN A 67 20.08 0.33 3.65
C ASN A 67 21.22 -0.02 4.62
N ILE A 68 20.96 -0.78 5.68
CA ILE A 68 21.99 -1.29 6.61
C ILE A 68 23.03 -2.12 5.85
N GLU A 69 22.58 -2.96 4.91
CA GLU A 69 23.48 -3.74 4.07
C GLU A 69 24.34 -2.85 3.17
N TYR A 70 23.76 -1.78 2.60
CA TYR A 70 24.51 -0.77 1.83
C TYR A 70 25.64 -0.16 2.66
N ASP A 71 25.32 0.31 3.86
CA ASP A 71 26.29 0.91 4.78
C ASP A 71 27.38 -0.10 5.18
N ARG A 72 27.02 -1.37 5.34
CA ARG A 72 27.94 -2.45 5.77
C ARG A 72 28.94 -2.85 4.69
N VAL A 73 28.49 -3.05 3.44
CA VAL A 73 29.36 -3.58 2.37
C VAL A 73 30.01 -2.49 1.52
N GLY A 74 29.47 -1.27 1.58
CA GLY A 74 29.89 -0.14 0.77
C GLY A 74 29.42 -0.24 -0.68
N HIS A 75 29.38 0.93 -1.34
CA HIS A 75 28.85 1.10 -2.69
C HIS A 75 29.35 0.05 -3.70
N GLU A 76 30.68 -0.15 -3.81
CA GLU A 76 31.26 -1.03 -4.82
C GLU A 76 30.83 -2.50 -4.69
N ASN A 77 30.76 -3.03 -3.47
CA ASN A 77 30.35 -4.41 -3.24
C ASN A 77 28.84 -4.55 -3.37
N TYR A 78 28.10 -3.50 -3.02
CA TYR A 78 26.65 -3.47 -3.13
C TYR A 78 26.20 -3.58 -4.59
N VAL A 79 26.85 -2.86 -5.50
CA VAL A 79 26.53 -2.94 -6.94
C VAL A 79 27.02 -4.22 -7.62
N LYS A 80 28.11 -4.83 -7.12
CA LYS A 80 28.71 -6.07 -7.67
C LYS A 80 28.09 -7.36 -7.14
N ARG A 81 26.99 -7.27 -6.39
CA ARG A 81 26.33 -8.44 -5.78
C ARG A 81 25.97 -9.51 -6.80
N HIS A 82 25.98 -10.76 -6.32
CA HIS A 82 25.66 -11.92 -7.14
C HIS A 82 24.19 -11.90 -7.58
N LEU A 83 23.98 -12.22 -8.86
CA LEU A 83 22.65 -12.44 -9.40
C LEU A 83 22.12 -13.80 -8.96
N PRO A 84 20.79 -13.93 -8.77
CA PRO A 84 20.19 -15.24 -8.63
C PRO A 84 20.43 -16.10 -9.88
N GLU A 85 20.83 -17.36 -9.70
CA GLU A 85 21.27 -18.26 -10.78
C GLU A 85 20.21 -18.51 -11.86
N ASN A 86 18.93 -18.34 -11.52
CA ASN A 86 17.78 -18.66 -12.39
C ASN A 86 17.18 -17.44 -13.10
N TYR A 87 17.86 -16.29 -13.13
CA TYR A 87 17.31 -15.08 -13.74
C TYR A 87 17.44 -15.10 -15.27
N SER A 88 16.31 -14.87 -15.95
CA SER A 88 16.31 -14.56 -17.38
C SER A 88 17.03 -13.22 -17.65
N ALA A 89 17.28 -12.91 -18.93
CA ALA A 89 17.87 -11.62 -19.31
C ALA A 89 17.02 -10.42 -18.82
N GLU A 90 15.70 -10.51 -18.96
CA GLU A 90 14.77 -9.48 -18.50
C GLU A 90 14.78 -9.33 -16.96
N ARG A 91 14.81 -10.45 -16.23
CA ARG A 91 14.91 -10.44 -14.77
C ARG A 91 16.25 -9.91 -14.28
N THR A 92 17.32 -10.20 -15.02
CA THR A 92 18.65 -9.65 -14.78
C THR A 92 18.66 -8.13 -14.92
N GLU A 93 18.03 -7.59 -15.97
CA GLU A 93 17.93 -6.15 -16.17
C GLU A 93 17.10 -5.48 -15.06
N LEU A 94 15.95 -6.06 -14.72
CA LEU A 94 15.10 -5.59 -13.63
C LEU A 94 15.83 -5.54 -12.29
N PHE A 95 16.61 -6.60 -12.00
CA PHE A 95 17.44 -6.67 -10.81
C PHE A 95 18.43 -5.51 -10.74
N TYR A 96 19.24 -5.29 -11.78
CA TYR A 96 20.22 -4.22 -11.77
C TYR A 96 19.60 -2.83 -11.67
N LYS A 97 18.46 -2.59 -12.33
CA LYS A 97 17.70 -1.35 -12.15
C LYS A 97 17.25 -1.15 -10.71
N SER A 98 16.80 -2.22 -10.04
CA SER A 98 16.38 -2.19 -8.63
C SER A 98 17.56 -1.92 -7.71
N VAL A 99 18.71 -2.55 -7.96
CA VAL A 99 19.94 -2.29 -7.21
C VAL A 99 20.37 -0.84 -7.35
N GLN A 100 20.44 -0.32 -8.58
CA GLN A 100 20.83 1.06 -8.82
C GLN A 100 19.86 2.06 -8.18
N TYR A 101 18.57 1.81 -8.28
CA TYR A 101 17.55 2.61 -7.59
C TYR A 101 17.80 2.65 -6.08
N MET A 102 18.02 1.50 -5.45
CA MET A 102 18.28 1.43 -4.01
C MET A 102 19.59 2.09 -3.59
N VAL A 103 20.63 2.04 -4.43
CA VAL A 103 21.87 2.82 -4.21
C VAL A 103 21.58 4.32 -4.22
N ASP A 104 20.81 4.79 -5.19
CA ASP A 104 20.47 6.22 -5.26
C ASP A 104 19.66 6.67 -4.03
N VAL A 105 18.75 5.82 -3.53
CA VAL A 105 18.03 6.11 -2.29
C VAL A 105 19.00 6.15 -1.10
N ALA A 106 19.88 5.16 -0.96
CA ALA A 106 20.84 5.11 0.15
C ALA A 106 21.81 6.30 0.15
N ASP A 107 22.18 6.80 -1.03
CA ASP A 107 22.96 8.04 -1.21
C ASP A 107 22.16 9.32 -0.87
N GLY A 108 20.90 9.21 -0.44
CA GLY A 108 20.03 10.34 -0.12
C GLY A 108 19.52 11.10 -1.35
N LYS A 109 19.57 10.51 -2.54
CA LYS A 109 19.00 11.11 -3.75
C LYS A 109 17.48 10.89 -3.76
N TYR A 110 16.78 11.65 -4.62
CA TYR A 110 15.37 11.44 -4.94
C TYR A 110 15.24 10.79 -6.32
N PRO A 111 15.54 9.48 -6.45
CA PRO A 111 15.55 8.81 -7.74
C PRO A 111 14.12 8.76 -8.31
N LYS A 112 13.96 9.31 -9.52
CA LYS A 112 12.68 9.31 -10.25
C LYS A 112 12.42 8.01 -11.01
N ASN A 113 13.43 7.14 -11.12
CA ASN A 113 13.43 5.97 -12.00
C ASN A 113 13.28 4.68 -11.19
N ASN A 114 12.28 4.60 -10.33
CA ASN A 114 11.93 3.32 -9.70
C ASN A 114 11.50 2.34 -10.82
N PRO A 115 12.13 1.15 -10.96
CA PRO A 115 11.79 0.21 -12.02
C PRO A 115 10.37 -0.34 -11.94
N PHE A 116 9.71 -0.22 -10.78
CA PHE A 116 8.33 -0.63 -10.57
C PHE A 116 7.34 0.56 -10.62
N ALA A 117 7.81 1.77 -10.95
CA ALA A 117 6.93 2.92 -11.12
C ALA A 117 5.87 2.66 -12.21
N GLY A 118 4.62 3.06 -11.93
CA GLY A 118 3.49 2.89 -12.85
C GLY A 118 2.79 1.53 -12.77
N LEU A 119 3.31 0.57 -12.01
CA LEU A 119 2.55 -0.63 -11.65
C LEU A 119 1.43 -0.29 -10.67
N GLY A 120 0.35 -1.08 -10.71
CA GLY A 120 -0.75 -0.95 -9.76
C GLY A 120 -0.36 -1.44 -8.36
N ARG A 121 -1.01 -0.88 -7.33
CA ARG A 121 -0.75 -1.22 -5.92
C ARG A 121 -0.75 -2.72 -5.64
N ASP A 122 -1.74 -3.46 -6.14
CA ASP A 122 -1.87 -4.90 -5.90
C ASP A 122 -0.68 -5.68 -6.47
N THR A 123 -0.21 -5.31 -7.66
CA THR A 123 1.00 -5.88 -8.26
C THR A 123 2.24 -5.57 -7.43
N LEU A 124 2.36 -4.35 -6.93
CA LEU A 124 3.49 -3.93 -6.10
C LEU A 124 3.53 -4.68 -4.77
N VAL A 125 2.37 -4.89 -4.13
CA VAL A 125 2.26 -5.70 -2.91
C VAL A 125 2.62 -7.15 -3.17
N ALA A 126 2.10 -7.74 -4.26
CA ALA A 126 2.42 -9.11 -4.64
C ALA A 126 3.94 -9.31 -4.82
N ILE A 127 4.62 -8.36 -5.46
CA ILE A 127 6.08 -8.37 -5.60
C ILE A 127 6.74 -8.26 -4.22
N GLN A 128 6.31 -7.31 -3.38
CA GLN A 128 6.90 -7.09 -2.06
C GLN A 128 6.76 -8.31 -1.13
N GLU A 129 5.70 -9.10 -1.26
CA GLU A 129 5.45 -10.30 -0.45
C GLU A 129 6.08 -11.59 -1.03
N ASP A 130 6.46 -11.59 -2.31
CA ASP A 130 7.01 -12.77 -3.00
C ASP A 130 8.54 -12.93 -2.81
N GLU A 131 8.92 -13.63 -1.74
CA GLU A 131 10.32 -13.93 -1.42
C GLU A 131 10.93 -15.02 -2.32
N GLY A 132 10.10 -15.77 -3.05
CA GLY A 132 10.53 -16.88 -3.88
C GLY A 132 11.05 -16.42 -5.25
N ASN A 133 10.42 -15.39 -5.82
CA ASN A 133 10.74 -14.90 -7.17
C ASN A 133 11.48 -13.56 -7.19
N PHE A 134 11.46 -12.80 -6.11
CA PHE A 134 12.07 -11.45 -6.06
C PHE A 134 13.10 -11.33 -4.94
N THR A 135 14.21 -10.68 -5.25
CA THR A 135 15.25 -10.34 -4.29
C THR A 135 14.78 -9.26 -3.31
N GLU A 136 15.43 -9.13 -2.15
CA GLU A 136 15.11 -8.05 -1.19
C GLU A 136 15.16 -6.65 -1.83
N MET A 137 16.00 -6.45 -2.85
CA MET A 137 16.16 -5.16 -3.55
C MET A 137 14.97 -4.82 -4.43
N GLU A 138 14.50 -5.81 -5.21
CA GLU A 138 13.30 -5.67 -6.03
C GLU A 138 12.08 -5.47 -5.13
N ARG A 139 11.98 -6.24 -4.04
CA ARG A 139 10.90 -6.13 -3.06
C ARG A 139 10.89 -4.77 -2.35
N ALA A 140 12.05 -4.25 -1.98
CA ALA A 140 12.17 -2.91 -1.37
C ALA A 140 11.82 -1.80 -2.36
N ALA A 141 12.30 -1.89 -3.61
CA ALA A 141 11.95 -0.95 -4.66
C ALA A 141 10.43 -0.97 -4.97
N ALA A 142 9.81 -2.14 -5.05
CA ALA A 142 8.36 -2.28 -5.19
C ALA A 142 7.61 -1.68 -3.98
N GLY A 143 8.08 -1.95 -2.76
CA GLY A 143 7.54 -1.36 -1.54
C GLY A 143 7.59 0.17 -1.52
N ARG A 144 8.65 0.78 -2.08
CA ARG A 144 8.72 2.24 -2.26
C ARG A 144 7.74 2.77 -3.29
N ALA A 145 7.60 2.12 -4.44
CA ALA A 145 6.60 2.51 -5.45
C ALA A 145 5.17 2.39 -4.89
N LYS A 146 4.90 1.35 -4.11
CA LYS A 146 3.63 1.17 -3.39
C LYS A 146 3.39 2.32 -2.40
N TYR A 147 4.41 2.65 -1.61
CA TYR A 147 4.34 3.77 -0.67
C TYR A 147 4.02 5.09 -1.37
N GLU A 148 4.61 5.36 -2.54
CA GLU A 148 4.28 6.56 -3.32
C GLU A 148 2.80 6.61 -3.76
N LEU A 149 2.21 5.47 -4.16
CA LEU A 149 0.78 5.39 -4.46
C LEU A 149 -0.10 5.64 -3.23
N ASP A 150 0.22 4.99 -2.11
CA ASP A 150 -0.51 5.16 -0.85
C ASP A 150 -0.45 6.62 -0.38
N GLN A 151 0.73 7.25 -0.45
CA GLN A 151 0.91 8.66 -0.11
C GLN A 151 0.16 9.60 -1.05
N ALA A 152 0.16 9.33 -2.36
CA ALA A 152 -0.59 10.13 -3.33
C ALA A 152 -2.10 10.00 -3.11
N TYR A 153 -2.59 8.80 -2.80
CA TYR A 153 -4.00 8.55 -2.50
C TYR A 153 -4.46 9.31 -1.25
N PHE A 154 -3.79 9.11 -0.12
CA PHE A 154 -4.15 9.79 1.12
C PHE A 154 -3.88 11.29 1.07
N GLY A 155 -2.80 11.73 0.40
CA GLY A 155 -2.49 13.15 0.25
C GLY A 155 -3.60 13.93 -0.45
N ARG A 156 -4.24 13.34 -1.47
CA ARG A 156 -5.39 13.95 -2.15
C ARG A 156 -6.63 13.98 -1.27
N ILE A 157 -6.90 12.90 -0.53
CA ILE A 157 -8.02 12.83 0.41
C ILE A 157 -7.87 13.90 1.51
N PHE A 158 -6.68 14.01 2.11
CA PHE A 158 -6.40 15.02 3.13
C PHE A 158 -6.53 16.44 2.57
N ALA A 159 -5.97 16.72 1.40
CA ALA A 159 -6.10 18.04 0.77
C ALA A 159 -7.57 18.44 0.54
N TYR A 160 -8.43 17.49 0.20
CA TYR A 160 -9.86 17.72 0.06
C TYR A 160 -10.57 17.91 1.41
N THR A 161 -10.28 17.06 2.39
CA THR A 161 -10.87 17.19 3.72
C THR A 161 -10.44 18.49 4.40
N ASP A 162 -9.21 18.96 4.16
CA ASP A 162 -8.74 20.25 4.69
C ASP A 162 -9.46 21.44 4.06
N SER A 163 -9.76 21.38 2.75
CA SER A 163 -10.43 22.47 2.03
C SER A 163 -11.95 22.51 2.26
N THR A 164 -12.59 21.35 2.39
CA THR A 164 -14.07 21.24 2.47
C THR A 164 -14.59 20.96 3.87
N ARG A 165 -13.72 20.50 4.78
CA ARG A 165 -14.07 19.96 6.10
C ARG A 165 -14.99 18.73 6.06
N ASP A 166 -15.13 18.09 4.89
CA ASP A 166 -15.90 16.86 4.75
C ASP A 166 -15.07 15.63 5.15
N LEU A 167 -15.39 15.10 6.34
CA LEU A 167 -14.75 13.91 6.90
C LEU A 167 -15.27 12.59 6.32
N ARG A 168 -16.42 12.60 5.62
CA ARG A 168 -17.00 11.37 5.05
C ARG A 168 -16.07 10.79 3.99
N VAL A 169 -15.49 11.65 3.16
CA VAL A 169 -14.52 11.26 2.11
C VAL A 169 -13.28 10.62 2.74
N LEU A 170 -12.77 11.18 3.84
CA LEU A 170 -11.63 10.62 4.57
C LEU A 170 -11.94 9.23 5.12
N PHE A 171 -13.02 9.09 5.89
CA PHE A 171 -13.35 7.80 6.51
C PHE A 171 -13.74 6.75 5.47
N ARG A 172 -14.47 7.15 4.42
CA ARG A 172 -14.78 6.25 3.31
C ARG A 172 -13.52 5.76 2.59
N GLY A 173 -12.61 6.67 2.24
CA GLY A 173 -11.36 6.32 1.57
C GLY A 173 -10.46 5.44 2.42
N TYR A 174 -10.46 5.64 3.75
CA TYR A 174 -9.71 4.80 4.67
C TYR A 174 -10.34 3.42 4.88
N LEU A 175 -11.67 3.31 4.93
CA LEU A 175 -12.35 1.99 4.94
C LEU A 175 -12.00 1.18 3.71
N GLU A 176 -12.15 1.78 2.53
CA GLU A 176 -11.82 1.09 1.28
C GLU A 176 -10.34 0.70 1.22
N TYR A 177 -9.44 1.50 1.80
CA TYR A 177 -8.04 1.13 1.94
C TYR A 177 -7.87 -0.13 2.82
N LEU A 178 -8.52 -0.16 4.00
CA LEU A 178 -8.48 -1.31 4.91
C LEU A 178 -9.05 -2.58 4.27
N ASP A 179 -10.13 -2.46 3.49
CA ASP A 179 -10.78 -3.57 2.78
C ASP A 179 -9.90 -4.21 1.70
N ASN A 180 -8.94 -3.47 1.18
CA ASN A 180 -8.06 -3.91 0.11
C ASN A 180 -6.62 -4.23 0.59
N LEU A 181 -6.39 -4.25 1.91
CA LEU A 181 -5.11 -4.71 2.46
C LEU A 181 -4.98 -6.22 2.36
N THR A 182 -3.76 -6.70 2.11
CA THR A 182 -3.45 -8.13 2.27
C THR A 182 -3.54 -8.53 3.74
N PRO A 183 -3.67 -9.84 4.06
CA PRO A 183 -3.60 -10.31 5.43
C PRO A 183 -2.32 -9.86 6.15
N VAL A 184 -1.20 -9.76 5.43
CA VAL A 184 0.08 -9.27 5.97
C VAL A 184 -0.05 -7.78 6.30
N GLU A 185 -0.47 -6.95 5.36
CA GLU A 185 -0.63 -5.50 5.59
C GLU A 185 -1.62 -5.17 6.72
N ARG A 186 -2.69 -5.96 6.86
CA ARG A 186 -3.72 -5.73 7.89
C ARG A 186 -3.18 -5.81 9.32
N LEU A 187 -2.09 -6.56 9.54
CA LEU A 187 -1.42 -6.66 10.84
C LEU A 187 -0.78 -5.35 11.31
N ALA A 188 -0.63 -4.34 10.46
CA ALA A 188 -0.19 -3.00 10.86
C ALA A 188 -1.26 -2.22 11.64
N TYR A 189 -2.50 -2.70 11.65
CA TYR A 189 -3.67 -1.99 12.18
C TYR A 189 -4.33 -2.80 13.29
N PRO A 190 -4.95 -2.15 14.30
CA PRO A 190 -5.74 -2.84 15.32
C PRO A 190 -6.83 -3.74 14.71
N ASP A 191 -7.14 -4.86 15.35
CA ASP A 191 -8.17 -5.79 14.85
C ASP A 191 -9.50 -5.07 14.61
N ASN A 192 -9.88 -4.17 15.51
CA ASN A 192 -11.13 -3.39 15.43
C ASN A 192 -11.02 -2.07 14.63
N GLU A 193 -9.94 -1.83 13.90
CA GLU A 193 -9.73 -0.55 13.21
C GLU A 193 -10.81 -0.29 12.16
N HIS A 194 -11.20 -1.31 11.39
CA HIS A 194 -12.24 -1.19 10.38
C HIS A 194 -13.59 -0.75 11.00
N GLU A 195 -14.03 -1.40 12.09
CA GLU A 195 -15.26 -1.05 12.81
C GLU A 195 -15.20 0.39 13.34
N ARG A 196 -14.06 0.80 13.92
CA ARG A 196 -13.88 2.16 14.44
C ARG A 196 -13.98 3.21 13.33
N VAL A 197 -13.46 2.94 12.14
CA VAL A 197 -13.58 3.86 11.00
C VAL A 197 -15.00 3.86 10.45
N ALA A 198 -15.68 2.72 10.43
CA ALA A 198 -17.09 2.61 10.00
C ALA A 198 -18.03 3.40 10.91
N GLU A 199 -17.84 3.33 12.24
CA GLU A 199 -18.58 4.14 13.20
C GLU A 199 -18.37 5.65 12.97
N ARG A 200 -17.12 6.07 12.68
CA ARG A 200 -16.80 7.46 12.37
C ARG A 200 -17.42 7.93 11.06
N LEU A 201 -17.44 7.08 10.03
CA LEU A 201 -18.14 7.37 8.78
C LEU A 201 -19.65 7.53 9.01
N ALA A 202 -20.27 6.60 9.75
CA ALA A 202 -21.69 6.67 10.08
C ALA A 202 -22.04 7.95 10.87
N HIS A 203 -21.18 8.34 11.82
CA HIS A 203 -21.33 9.60 12.55
C HIS A 203 -21.25 10.81 11.61
N ALA A 204 -20.23 10.89 10.74
CA ALA A 204 -20.08 11.98 9.79
C ALA A 204 -21.28 12.08 8.81
N GLN A 205 -21.82 10.94 8.38
CA GLN A 205 -23.01 10.89 7.52
C GLN A 205 -24.28 11.33 8.24
N LYS A 206 -24.41 11.08 9.54
CA LYS A 206 -25.52 11.57 10.35
C LYS A 206 -25.49 13.11 10.47
N GLU A 207 -24.31 13.70 10.53
CA GLU A 207 -24.13 15.16 10.68
C GLU A 207 -24.28 15.93 9.36
N THR A 208 -23.78 15.37 8.26
CA THR A 208 -23.61 16.09 6.98
C THR A 208 -24.32 15.44 5.78
N GLY A 209 -25.09 14.39 6.03
CA GLY A 209 -25.81 13.61 5.01
C GLY A 209 -24.98 12.44 4.47
N SER A 210 -25.65 11.52 3.80
CA SER A 210 -25.01 10.33 3.22
C SER A 210 -24.18 10.66 1.98
N LEU A 211 -23.12 9.89 1.75
CA LEU A 211 -22.43 9.86 0.46
C LEU A 211 -23.36 9.26 -0.61
N PRO A 212 -23.18 9.61 -1.89
CA PRO A 212 -23.91 8.98 -2.99
C PRO A 212 -23.77 7.46 -3.00
N GLU A 213 -24.79 6.77 -3.50
CA GLU A 213 -24.71 5.34 -3.73
C GLU A 213 -23.59 5.01 -4.73
N GLY A 214 -22.82 3.96 -4.45
CA GLY A 214 -21.67 3.56 -5.29
C GLY A 214 -20.46 4.50 -5.21
N PHE A 215 -20.46 5.50 -4.32
CA PHE A 215 -19.29 6.36 -4.12
C PHE A 215 -18.08 5.53 -3.70
N SER A 216 -17.00 5.59 -4.47
CA SER A 216 -15.74 4.92 -4.18
C SER A 216 -14.54 5.74 -4.62
N LEU A 217 -13.52 5.74 -3.78
CA LEU A 217 -12.24 6.40 -3.98
C LEU A 217 -11.15 5.40 -4.38
N TRP A 218 -11.29 4.12 -4.03
CA TRP A 218 -10.28 3.09 -4.30
C TRP A 218 -9.85 3.01 -5.77
N LYS A 219 -10.78 3.23 -6.71
CA LYS A 219 -10.47 3.31 -8.15
C LYS A 219 -9.38 4.35 -8.52
N TYR A 220 -9.03 5.24 -7.60
CA TYR A 220 -8.03 6.29 -7.76
C TYR A 220 -6.69 6.00 -7.07
N ILE A 221 -6.54 4.84 -6.44
CA ILE A 221 -5.28 4.42 -5.81
C ILE A 221 -4.12 4.37 -6.81
N ASN A 222 -4.41 3.99 -8.07
CA ASN A 222 -3.42 3.88 -9.15
C ASN A 222 -3.34 5.13 -10.05
N TRP A 223 -3.99 6.25 -9.69
CA TRP A 223 -3.98 7.46 -10.51
C TRP A 223 -2.65 8.22 -10.43
N ASP A 224 -2.22 8.78 -11.58
CA ASP A 224 -1.00 9.57 -11.69
C ASP A 224 -0.94 10.72 -10.66
N PRO A 225 0.12 10.82 -9.83
CA PRO A 225 0.27 11.82 -8.77
C PRO A 225 0.13 13.28 -9.23
N LYS A 226 0.30 13.59 -10.52
CA LYS A 226 0.15 14.94 -11.09
C LYS A 226 -1.30 15.38 -11.29
N GLY A 227 -2.27 14.48 -11.16
CA GLY A 227 -3.71 14.80 -11.21
C GLY A 227 -4.26 15.28 -9.87
N ARG A 228 -4.97 16.41 -9.86
CA ARG A 228 -5.85 16.78 -8.73
C ARG A 228 -7.07 15.86 -8.75
N LEU A 229 -7.45 15.29 -7.61
CA LEU A 229 -8.74 14.59 -7.50
C LEU A 229 -9.84 15.65 -7.65
N ASN A 230 -10.58 15.62 -8.76
CA ASN A 230 -11.79 16.42 -8.88
C ASN A 230 -12.93 15.71 -8.13
N LEU A 231 -12.94 15.88 -6.80
CA LEU A 231 -13.94 15.27 -5.92
C LEU A 231 -15.33 15.90 -6.06
N GLU A 232 -15.42 17.12 -6.60
CA GLU A 232 -16.72 17.77 -6.85
C GLU A 232 -17.54 16.99 -7.88
N ALA A 233 -16.89 16.53 -8.95
CA ALA A 233 -17.46 15.62 -9.94
C ALA A 233 -17.93 14.27 -9.37
N LEU A 234 -17.33 13.82 -8.25
CA LEU A 234 -17.61 12.52 -7.64
C LEU A 234 -18.72 12.58 -6.60
N LEU A 235 -18.85 13.72 -5.92
CA LEU A 235 -19.89 13.96 -4.93
C LEU A 235 -21.18 14.46 -5.56
N ASP A 236 -21.10 15.06 -6.76
CA ASP A 236 -22.24 15.48 -7.56
C ASP A 236 -22.09 14.99 -9.02
N PRO A 237 -22.43 13.71 -9.29
CA PRO A 237 -22.36 13.17 -10.65
C PRO A 237 -23.30 13.86 -11.64
N SER A 238 -24.23 14.71 -11.17
CA SER A 238 -25.08 15.53 -12.03
C SER A 238 -24.38 16.80 -12.56
N LYS A 239 -23.26 17.20 -11.92
CA LYS A 239 -22.40 18.33 -12.35
C LYS A 239 -21.20 17.92 -13.18
N THR A 240 -20.96 16.63 -13.35
CA THR A 240 -20.06 16.15 -14.40
C THR A 240 -20.70 16.43 -15.75
N GLU A 241 -20.18 17.44 -16.48
CA GLU A 241 -20.33 17.44 -17.92
C GLU A 241 -19.91 16.06 -18.44
N PRO A 242 -20.64 15.47 -19.40
CA PRO A 242 -20.28 14.18 -19.94
C PRO A 242 -18.85 14.29 -20.43
N ALA A 243 -17.95 13.57 -19.75
CA ALA A 243 -16.57 13.43 -20.20
C ALA A 243 -16.68 13.07 -21.68
N ALA A 244 -16.20 13.97 -22.55
CA ALA A 244 -16.14 13.71 -23.98
C ALA A 244 -15.57 12.30 -24.09
N ALA A 245 -16.39 11.40 -24.65
CA ALA A 245 -15.94 10.06 -24.96
C ALA A 245 -14.59 10.24 -25.64
N LEU A 246 -13.57 9.56 -25.13
CA LEU A 246 -12.37 9.30 -25.90
C LEU A 246 -12.90 8.61 -27.17
N GLU A 247 -13.17 9.40 -28.20
CA GLU A 247 -13.50 8.93 -29.52
C GLU A 247 -12.33 8.03 -29.88
N ALA A 248 -12.62 6.73 -29.91
CA ALA A 248 -11.76 5.78 -30.56
C ALA A 248 -11.56 6.30 -31.97
N GLY A 249 -10.37 6.82 -32.25
CA GLY A 249 -9.98 7.22 -33.59
C GLY A 249 -10.32 6.08 -34.54
N PRO A 250 -10.91 6.38 -35.71
CA PRO A 250 -11.48 5.35 -36.56
C PRO A 250 -10.39 4.37 -36.98
N ALA A 251 -10.70 3.09 -36.81
CA ALA A 251 -9.99 1.98 -37.42
C ALA A 251 -9.99 2.18 -38.94
N ALA A 252 -8.89 2.64 -39.50
CA ALA A 252 -8.63 2.56 -40.92
C ALA A 252 -8.06 1.17 -41.22
N ASP A 253 -8.97 0.22 -41.39
CA ASP A 253 -8.71 -1.07 -42.04
C ASP A 253 -8.69 -0.91 -43.57
N HIS A 254 -8.01 -1.86 -44.20
CA HIS A 254 -7.33 -1.86 -45.48
C HIS A 254 -8.11 -1.46 -46.75
N GLY A 255 -7.36 -0.89 -47.72
CA GLY A 255 -7.80 -0.65 -49.09
C GLY A 255 -6.65 -0.63 -50.09
N ASN A 256 -6.17 -1.82 -50.45
CA ASN A 256 -5.17 -2.10 -51.49
C ASN A 256 -5.73 -1.76 -52.88
N SER A 257 -5.08 -0.90 -53.70
CA SER A 257 -4.88 -1.10 -55.16
C SER A 257 -4.43 0.15 -55.96
N ARG A 258 -3.36 -0.09 -56.73
CA ARG A 258 -3.13 0.27 -58.16
C ARG A 258 -2.57 1.65 -58.57
N LEU A 259 -1.44 1.54 -59.27
CA LEU A 259 -1.07 2.21 -60.54
C LEU A 259 -0.83 3.73 -60.51
N ARG A 260 0.43 4.15 -60.48
CA ARG A 260 1.23 4.53 -61.67
C ARG A 260 2.66 4.87 -61.26
#